data_AF-A0A101WJJ1-F1
#
_entry.id   AF-A0A101WJJ1-F1
#
_cell.length_a   1.000
_cell.length_b   1.000
_cell.length_c   1.000
_cell.angle_alpha   90.00
_cell.angle_beta   90.00
_cell.angle_gamma   90.00
#
_symmetry.space_group_name_H-M   'P 1'
#
loop_
_entity.id
_entity.type
_entity.pdbx_description
1 polymer ?
#
loop_
_entity_poly.entity_id
_entity_poly.type
_entity_poly.pdbx_seq_one_letter_code
_entity_poly.pdbx_strand_id
1 'polypeptide(L)'
;MHFLIVDFEFTMHKRYGRPRVWFPEIIEVGAVVADGYGVLQDTVYNAFVKPQFWPRISEDCTGITGIHQRDIEHGISFEQMLQSLWQMSPTQDKSLRLMQHLLLRGQEIIKYFRSNRIIIM
;
A
#
# COMPACT_ATOMS: atom_id res chain seq x y z
N MET A 1 8.23 -7.43 21.47
CA MET A 1 7.39 -7.75 20.29
C MET A 1 7.42 -6.53 19.40
N HIS A 2 7.51 -6.69 18.09
CA HIS A 2 7.53 -5.55 17.16
C HIS A 2 6.43 -5.76 16.11
N PHE A 3 5.87 -4.65 15.63
CA PHE A 3 4.78 -4.58 14.67
C PHE A 3 5.21 -3.69 13.51
N LEU A 4 4.87 -4.10 12.29
CA LEU A 4 4.95 -3.22 11.13
C LEU A 4 3.60 -2.50 11.02
N ILE A 5 3.62 -1.19 11.14
CA ILE A 5 2.47 -0.31 10.91
C ILE A 5 2.58 0.18 9.48
N VAL A 6 1.49 0.07 8.73
CA VAL A 6 1.42 0.47 7.33
C VAL A 6 0.16 1.28 7.09
N ASP A 7 0.29 2.37 6.38
CA ASP A 7 -0.80 3.22 5.90
C ASP A 7 -0.74 3.26 4.37
N PHE A 8 -1.90 3.12 3.72
CA PHE A 8 -1.99 3.05 2.27
C PHE A 8 -3.01 4.04 1.73
N GLU A 9 -2.60 4.82 0.75
CA GLU A 9 -3.52 5.59 -0.07
C GLU A 9 -3.84 4.83 -1.35
N PHE A 10 -5.08 4.99 -1.82
CA PHE A 10 -5.60 4.25 -2.97
C PHE A 10 -6.16 5.16 -4.05
N THR A 11 -6.12 4.70 -5.30
CA THR A 11 -6.88 5.33 -6.37
C THR A 11 -8.37 5.36 -6.03
N MET A 12 -8.99 6.52 -6.23
CA MET A 12 -10.42 6.72 -6.00
C MET A 12 -11.14 7.14 -7.28
N HIS A 13 -12.37 6.64 -7.43
CA HIS A 13 -13.27 7.04 -8.50
C HIS A 13 -14.67 7.29 -7.94
N LYS A 14 -15.35 8.36 -8.36
CA LYS A 14 -16.76 8.60 -8.03
C LYS A 14 -17.61 7.39 -8.39
N ARG A 15 -18.64 7.10 -7.58
CA ARG A 15 -19.57 5.97 -7.80
C ARG A 15 -20.28 6.02 -9.15
N TYR A 16 -20.52 7.22 -9.68
CA TYR A 16 -21.07 7.42 -11.03
C TYR A 16 -19.95 7.37 -12.08
N GLY A 17 -20.13 6.58 -13.14
CA GLY A 17 -19.17 6.47 -14.24
C GLY A 17 -18.02 5.50 -14.01
N ARG A 18 -18.05 4.65 -12.97
CA ARG A 18 -17.04 3.60 -12.81
C ARG A 18 -17.09 2.62 -13.98
N PRO A 19 -15.95 2.28 -14.61
CA PRO A 19 -15.87 1.16 -15.53
C PRO A 19 -16.43 -0.10 -14.86
N ARG A 20 -17.07 -0.98 -15.66
CA ARG A 20 -17.61 -2.27 -15.17
C ARG A 20 -16.56 -3.10 -14.43
N VAL A 21 -15.29 -2.91 -14.75
CA VAL A 21 -14.14 -3.52 -14.10
C VAL A 21 -13.31 -2.37 -13.56
N TRP A 22 -13.51 -1.99 -12.30
CA TRP A 22 -12.69 -0.99 -11.61
C TRP A 22 -12.37 -1.48 -10.20
N PHE A 23 -11.14 -1.28 -9.77
CA PHE A 23 -10.70 -1.58 -8.41
C PHE A 23 -9.65 -0.56 -7.97
N PRO A 24 -9.60 -0.25 -6.66
CA PRO A 24 -8.58 0.62 -6.13
C PRO A 24 -7.20 -0.02 -6.26
N GLU A 25 -6.21 0.80 -6.59
CA GLU A 25 -4.79 0.44 -6.60
C GLU A 25 -4.06 1.31 -5.56
N ILE A 26 -3.04 0.77 -4.91
CA ILE A 26 -2.22 1.54 -3.96
C ILE A 26 -1.41 2.58 -4.74
N ILE A 27 -1.41 3.82 -4.26
CA ILE A 27 -0.69 4.95 -4.87
C ILE A 27 0.30 5.63 -3.93
N GLU A 28 0.17 5.38 -2.63
CA GLU A 28 1.17 5.75 -1.62
C GLU A 28 1.20 4.67 -0.54
N VAL A 29 2.37 4.49 0.05
CA VAL A 29 2.57 3.69 1.25
C VAL A 29 3.39 4.49 2.24
N GLY A 30 2.93 4.55 3.47
CA GLY A 30 3.73 4.89 4.65
C GLY A 30 3.92 3.67 5.54
N ALA A 31 5.11 3.47 6.09
CA ALA A 31 5.36 2.36 7.00
C ALA A 31 6.40 2.71 8.08
N VAL A 32 6.19 2.15 9.27
CA VAL A 32 7.09 2.27 10.42
C VAL A 32 7.02 1.03 11.29
N VAL A 33 8.10 0.70 11.97
CA VAL A 33 8.10 -0.37 12.97
C VAL A 33 7.82 0.22 14.34
N ALA A 34 6.92 -0.40 15.10
CA ALA A 34 6.66 -0.06 16.50
C ALA A 34 6.95 -1.26 17.41
N ASP A 35 7.35 -1.00 18.65
CA ASP A 35 7.49 -2.05 19.66
C ASP A 35 6.15 -2.40 20.35
N GLY A 36 6.22 -3.28 21.35
CA GLY A 36 5.05 -3.76 22.10
C GLY A 36 4.38 -2.71 22.97
N TYR A 37 5.00 -1.55 23.15
CA TYR A 37 4.51 -0.41 23.91
C TYR A 37 4.06 0.74 23.00
N GLY A 38 4.13 0.56 21.68
CA GLY A 38 3.76 1.57 20.69
C GLY A 38 4.87 2.59 20.41
N VAL A 39 6.10 2.35 20.86
CA VAL A 39 7.24 3.23 20.55
C VAL A 39 7.68 3.00 19.11
N LEU A 40 7.62 4.05 18.29
CA LEU A 40 8.08 4.04 16.90
C LEU A 40 9.61 3.94 16.84
N GLN A 41 10.10 3.11 15.94
CA GLN A 41 11.52 3.00 15.60
C GLN A 41 11.91 4.10 14.60
N ASP A 42 13.20 4.45 14.57
CA ASP A 42 13.71 5.53 13.70
C ASP A 42 13.59 5.23 12.19
N THR A 43 13.38 3.97 11.83
CA THR A 43 13.23 3.57 10.42
C THR A 43 11.80 3.77 9.94
N VAL A 44 11.61 4.82 9.14
CA VAL A 44 10.36 5.13 8.46
C VAL A 44 10.55 4.94 6.95
N TYR A 45 9.51 4.45 6.28
CA TYR A 45 9.47 4.27 4.84
C TYR A 45 8.24 4.97 4.27
N ASN A 46 8.44 5.74 3.20
CA ASN A 46 7.35 6.32 2.43
C ASN A 46 7.69 6.22 0.95
N ALA A 47 6.70 5.88 0.12
CA ALA A 47 6.87 5.84 -1.32
C ALA A 47 5.55 6.04 -2.06
N PHE A 48 5.61 6.78 -3.17
CA PHE A 48 4.55 6.74 -4.17
C PHE A 48 4.65 5.44 -4.99
N VAL A 49 3.50 4.85 -5.28
CA VAL A 49 3.37 3.62 -6.06
C VAL A 49 2.69 3.94 -7.38
N LYS A 50 3.26 3.46 -8.48
CA LYS A 50 2.69 3.66 -9.82
C LYS A 50 1.59 2.63 -10.09
N PRO A 51 0.31 3.04 -10.25
CA PRO A 51 -0.77 2.13 -10.61
C PRO A 51 -0.60 1.60 -12.03
N GLN A 52 -0.93 0.34 -12.24
CA GLN A 52 -0.73 -0.37 -13.50
C GLN A 52 -2.01 -0.40 -14.35
N PHE A 53 -3.17 -0.59 -13.71
CA PHE A 53 -4.44 -0.77 -14.43
C PHE A 53 -5.12 0.56 -14.73
N TRP A 54 -5.07 1.50 -13.79
CA TRP A 54 -5.67 2.83 -13.87
C TRP A 54 -4.60 3.92 -13.60
N PRO A 55 -3.65 4.13 -14.52
CA PRO A 55 -2.47 4.98 -14.30
C PRO A 55 -2.77 6.49 -14.18
N ARG A 56 -4.04 6.91 -14.35
CA ARG A 56 -4.47 8.31 -14.29
C ARG A 56 -5.20 8.59 -12.98
N ILE A 57 -4.69 9.53 -12.20
CA ILE A 57 -5.33 10.06 -11.00
C ILE A 57 -6.45 11.01 -11.41
N SER A 58 -7.61 10.83 -10.79
CA SER A 58 -8.75 11.75 -10.95
C SER A 58 -8.58 12.98 -10.06
N GLU A 59 -9.16 14.11 -10.44
CA GLU A 59 -9.17 15.33 -9.62
C GLU A 59 -9.77 15.09 -8.23
N ASP A 60 -10.79 14.23 -8.13
CA ASP A 60 -11.38 13.84 -6.85
C ASP A 60 -10.39 13.08 -5.96
N CYS A 61 -9.61 12.17 -6.55
CA CYS A 61 -8.59 11.43 -5.81
C CYS A 61 -7.49 12.38 -5.30
N THR A 62 -7.05 13.34 -6.14
CA THR A 62 -6.15 14.42 -5.71
C THR A 62 -6.77 15.29 -4.63
N GLY A 63 -8.06 15.62 -4.72
CA GLY A 63 -8.74 16.45 -3.73
C GLY A 63 -8.84 15.80 -2.35
N ILE A 64 -8.86 14.47 -2.28
CA ILE A 64 -8.91 13.71 -1.03
C ILE A 64 -7.50 13.44 -0.47
N THR A 65 -6.59 12.97 -1.33
CA THR A 65 -5.26 12.48 -0.91
C THR A 65 -4.16 13.56 -0.96
N GLY A 66 -4.37 14.62 -1.73
CA GLY A 66 -3.33 15.59 -2.08
C GLY A 66 -2.33 15.10 -3.13
N ILE A 67 -2.43 13.86 -3.58
CA ILE A 67 -1.49 13.23 -4.53
C ILE A 67 -1.82 13.66 -5.95
N HIS A 68 -0.82 14.18 -6.68
CA HIS A 68 -0.93 14.57 -8.07
C HIS A 68 -0.38 13.51 -9.02
N GLN A 69 -0.79 13.58 -10.29
CA GLN A 69 -0.32 12.68 -11.34
C GLN A 69 1.21 12.59 -11.43
N ARG A 70 1.92 13.72 -11.27
CA ARG A 70 3.38 13.78 -11.31
C ARG A 70 4.07 12.98 -10.20
N ASP A 71 3.40 12.82 -9.06
CA ASP A 71 3.93 12.16 -7.87
C ASP A 71 3.98 10.64 -8.09
N ILE A 72 2.92 10.09 -8.69
CA ILE A 72 2.81 8.65 -8.99
C ILE A 72 3.48 8.24 -10.30
N GLU A 73 3.71 9.16 -11.24
CA GLU A 73 4.32 8.86 -12.54
C GLU A 73 5.74 8.26 -12.42
N HIS A 74 6.46 8.74 -11.40
CA HIS A 74 7.80 8.33 -11.00
C HIS A 74 7.78 7.42 -9.76
N GLY A 75 6.60 6.99 -9.32
CA GLY A 75 6.44 6.06 -8.22
C GLY A 75 7.08 4.70 -8.53
N ILE A 76 7.41 3.96 -7.48
CA ILE A 76 7.93 2.60 -7.59
C ILE A 76 6.84 1.63 -8.05
N SER A 77 7.24 0.44 -8.50
CA SER A 77 6.27 -0.61 -8.79
C SER A 77 5.64 -1.16 -7.50
N PHE A 78 4.45 -1.73 -7.62
CA PHE A 78 3.78 -2.39 -6.51
C PHE A 78 4.64 -3.53 -5.90
N GLU A 79 5.37 -4.27 -6.73
CA GLU A 79 6.28 -5.34 -6.29
C GLU A 79 7.47 -4.79 -5.50
N GLN A 80 8.05 -3.66 -5.95
CA GLN A 80 9.12 -2.98 -5.22
C GLN A 80 8.64 -2.47 -3.85
N MET A 81 7.41 -1.97 -3.79
CA MET A 81 6.77 -1.58 -2.54
C MET A 81 6.63 -2.77 -1.59
N LEU A 82 6.08 -3.90 -2.05
CA LEU A 82 5.96 -5.11 -1.23
C LEU A 82 7.32 -5.62 -0.74
N GLN A 83 8.33 -5.58 -1.60
CA GLN A 83 9.68 -6.00 -1.24
C GLN A 83 10.27 -5.13 -0.13
N SER A 84 10.04 -3.81 -0.18
CA SER A 84 10.48 -2.87 0.85
C SER A 84 9.77 -3.12 2.19
N LEU A 85 8.44 -3.31 2.17
CA LEU A 85 7.68 -3.68 3.38
C LEU A 85 8.15 -5.01 3.98
N TRP A 86 8.48 -6.00 3.14
CA TRP A 86 9.01 -7.28 3.61
C TRP A 86 10.38 -7.13 4.30
N GLN A 87 11.25 -6.28 3.77
CA GLN A 87 12.55 -5.99 4.38
C GLN A 87 12.42 -5.30 5.74
N MET A 88 11.40 -4.46 5.92
CA MET A 88 11.11 -3.80 7.19
C MET A 88 10.43 -4.71 8.22
N SER A 89 9.78 -5.78 7.78
CA SER A 89 8.97 -6.63 8.66
C SER A 89 9.84 -7.26 9.76
N PRO A 90 9.55 -7.02 11.06
CA PRO A 90 10.39 -7.46 12.18
C PRO A 90 10.55 -8.98 12.28
N THR A 91 9.57 -9.71 11.77
CA THR A 91 9.67 -11.11 11.41
C THR A 91 9.62 -11.19 9.90
N GLN A 92 10.60 -11.81 9.25
CA GLN A 92 10.62 -12.05 7.80
C GLN A 92 9.51 -13.03 7.42
N ASP A 93 8.29 -12.51 7.49
CA ASP A 93 7.09 -13.30 7.39
C ASP A 93 7.00 -13.81 5.94
N LYS A 94 6.95 -15.14 5.82
CA LYS A 94 6.77 -15.82 4.53
C LYS A 94 5.47 -15.40 3.86
N SER A 95 4.58 -14.79 4.63
CA SER A 95 3.30 -14.31 4.19
C SER A 95 3.43 -13.24 3.07
N LEU A 96 4.32 -12.26 3.20
CA LEU A 96 4.49 -11.22 2.16
C LEU A 96 5.02 -11.80 0.83
N ARG A 97 5.82 -12.87 0.90
CA ARG A 97 6.27 -13.62 -0.29
C ARG A 97 5.11 -14.35 -0.97
N LEU A 98 4.10 -14.82 -0.22
CA LEU A 98 2.87 -15.38 -0.77
C LEU A 98 2.03 -14.30 -1.48
N MET A 99 2.04 -13.06 -0.98
CA MET A 99 1.32 -11.94 -1.62
C MET A 99 1.88 -11.58 -3.00
N GLN A 100 3.21 -11.63 -3.17
CA GLN A 100 3.84 -11.53 -4.49
C GLN A 100 3.32 -12.58 -5.48
N HIS A 101 2.93 -13.77 -5.00
CA HIS A 101 2.36 -14.83 -5.85
C HIS A 101 0.83 -14.72 -6.02
N LEU A 102 0.13 -14.07 -5.09
CA LEU A 102 -1.33 -13.88 -5.11
C LEU A 102 -1.80 -12.64 -5.87
N LEU A 103 -0.86 -11.93 -6.52
CA LEU A 103 -1.01 -10.69 -7.30
C LEU A 103 -2.05 -10.69 -8.44
N LEU A 104 -2.84 -11.76 -8.60
CA LEU A 104 -3.91 -11.87 -9.60
C LEU A 104 -5.30 -11.45 -9.09
N ARG A 105 -5.48 -11.06 -7.82
CA ARG A 105 -6.76 -10.55 -7.30
C ARG A 105 -6.59 -9.44 -6.26
N GLY A 106 -6.57 -8.19 -6.71
CA GLY A 106 -6.33 -6.97 -5.91
C GLY A 106 -7.28 -6.67 -4.74
N GLN A 107 -8.16 -7.58 -4.33
CA GLN A 107 -9.12 -7.41 -3.22
C GLN A 107 -8.73 -8.16 -1.93
N GLU A 108 -7.77 -9.10 -1.98
CA GLU A 108 -7.44 -9.96 -0.82
C GLU A 108 -6.26 -9.44 0.03
N ILE A 109 -5.62 -8.36 -0.41
CA ILE A 109 -4.41 -7.80 0.22
C ILE A 109 -4.71 -7.31 1.66
N ILE A 110 -5.78 -6.54 1.86
CA ILE A 110 -6.12 -5.97 3.18
C ILE A 110 -6.51 -7.07 4.18
N LYS A 111 -7.21 -8.11 3.73
CA LYS A 111 -7.58 -9.26 4.59
C LYS A 111 -6.35 -9.99 5.11
N TYR A 112 -5.31 -10.07 4.28
CA TYR A 112 -4.09 -10.78 4.58
C TYR A 112 -3.24 -10.15 5.68
N PHE A 113 -3.09 -8.82 5.63
CA PHE A 113 -2.27 -8.07 6.57
C PHE A 113 -2.79 -8.20 8.01
N ARG A 114 -4.11 -8.27 8.21
CA ARG A 114 -4.75 -8.44 9.53
C ARG A 114 -4.35 -9.72 10.27
N SER A 115 -3.87 -10.75 9.58
CA SER A 115 -3.51 -12.04 10.19
C SER A 115 -2.05 -12.14 10.63
N ASN A 116 -1.20 -11.16 10.31
CA ASN A 116 0.27 -11.33 10.33
C ASN A 116 1.03 -10.27 11.14
N ARG A 117 0.42 -9.71 12.21
CA ARG A 117 1.01 -8.63 13.03
C ARG A 117 1.36 -7.37 12.23
N ILE A 118 0.68 -7.16 11.12
CA ILE A 118 0.74 -5.92 10.34
C ILE A 118 -0.52 -5.13 10.66
N ILE A 119 -0.32 -3.91 11.14
CA ILE A 119 -1.42 -3.00 11.46
C ILE A 119 -1.60 -2.13 10.22
N ILE A 120 -2.71 -2.31 9.50
CA ILE A 120 -3.14 -1.36 8.47
C ILE A 120 -3.96 -0.28 9.18
N MET A 121 -3.53 0.97 9.06
CA MET A 121 -4.30 2.13 9.53
C MET A 121 -5.27 2.63 8.46
#